data_AF-A0A4Q4VRI0-F1
#
_entry.id   AF-A0A4Q4VRI0-F1
#
_cell.length_a   1.000
_cell.length_b   1.000
_cell.length_c   1.000
_cell.angle_alpha   90.00
_cell.angle_beta   90.00
_cell.angle_gamma   90.00
#
_symmetry.space_group_name_H-M   'P 1'
#
loop_
_entity.id
_entity.type
_entity.pdbx_description
1 polymer ?
#
loop_
_entity_poly.entity_id
_entity_poly.type
_entity_poly.pdbx_seq_one_letter_code
_entity_poly.pdbx_strand_id
1 'polypeptide(L)'
;MIDSNYFSCVCMAHAVFNAWLRSDATAKETNPQTDRSTPMPLPPRHLNPTGPFASFYSLAGFTPYSHSNAAIRTLSDSLSQEMSLCAAAHLYLPRVRVHTVLPATMPPWSLEDESRVKTDLTKSLEEWDHVLTQQECAWRATAGLESGEELVMTSTIVRLVMSS
;
A
#
# COMPACT_ATOMS: atom_id res chain seq x y z
N MET A 1 5.13 11.46 -13.62
CA MET A 1 4.85 10.14 -12.99
C MET A 1 5.39 10.08 -11.56
N ILE A 2 6.68 10.38 -11.33
CA ILE A 2 7.24 10.43 -9.98
C ILE A 2 6.51 11.47 -9.08
N ASP A 3 6.21 12.66 -9.62
CA ASP A 3 5.51 13.74 -8.89
C ASP A 3 4.10 13.36 -8.48
N SER A 4 3.33 12.76 -9.39
CA SER A 4 1.94 12.40 -9.11
C SER A 4 1.82 11.14 -8.26
N ASN A 5 2.61 10.10 -8.53
CA ASN A 5 2.42 8.80 -7.88
C ASN A 5 3.27 8.73 -6.61
N TYR A 6 4.59 8.87 -6.75
CA TYR A 6 5.51 8.69 -5.63
C TYR A 6 5.43 9.82 -4.60
N PHE A 7 5.56 11.09 -5.02
CA PHE A 7 5.54 12.20 -4.07
C PHE A 7 4.17 12.37 -3.39
N SER A 8 3.05 12.10 -4.07
CA SER A 8 1.75 12.05 -3.41
C SER A 8 1.70 10.98 -2.31
N CYS A 9 2.20 9.76 -2.58
CA CYS A 9 2.30 8.72 -1.56
C CYS A 9 3.16 9.15 -0.36
N VAL A 10 4.33 9.77 -0.61
CA VAL A 10 5.21 10.29 0.45
C VAL A 10 4.50 11.36 1.27
N CYS A 11 3.90 12.36 0.63
CA CYS A 11 3.22 13.45 1.29
C CYS A 11 2.00 12.96 2.10
N MET A 12 1.21 12.03 1.54
CA MET A 12 0.09 11.42 2.26
C MET A 12 0.58 10.62 3.46
N ALA A 13 1.59 9.75 3.31
CA ALA A 13 2.15 8.99 4.41
C ALA A 13 2.66 9.91 5.54
N HIS A 14 3.41 10.96 5.17
CA HIS A 14 3.91 11.95 6.11
C HIS A 14 2.78 12.67 6.86
N ALA A 15 1.74 13.13 6.15
CA ALA A 15 0.59 13.79 6.77
C ALA A 15 -0.18 12.84 7.71
N VAL A 16 -0.42 11.60 7.25
CA VAL A 16 -1.14 10.57 8.00
C VAL A 16 -0.39 10.18 9.28
N PHE A 17 0.92 9.91 9.20
CA PHE A 17 1.70 9.57 10.39
C PHE A 17 1.80 10.71 11.38
N ASN A 18 1.95 11.95 10.91
CA ASN A 18 1.91 13.11 11.81
C ASN A 18 0.55 13.21 12.53
N ALA A 19 -0.56 12.97 11.84
CA ALA A 19 -1.89 13.00 12.46
C ALA A 19 -2.07 11.85 13.46
N TRP A 20 -1.69 10.63 13.10
CA TRP A 20 -1.88 9.45 13.93
C TRP A 20 -0.94 9.39 15.14
N LEU A 21 0.32 9.80 14.98
CA LEU A 21 1.32 9.72 16.05
C LEU A 21 1.29 10.93 16.99
N ARG A 22 0.95 12.15 16.50
CA ARG A 22 0.87 13.35 17.36
C ARG A 22 -0.42 13.43 18.16
N SER A 23 -1.57 13.11 17.56
CA SER A 23 -2.88 13.19 18.23
C SER A 23 -2.88 12.39 19.55
N ASP A 24 -2.17 11.26 19.56
CA ASP A 24 -2.11 10.35 20.70
C ASP A 24 -1.03 10.74 21.72
N ALA A 25 0.01 11.49 21.30
CA ALA A 25 1.01 12.05 22.23
C ALA A 25 0.44 13.24 23.03
N THR A 26 -0.29 14.15 22.38
CA THR A 26 -0.90 15.32 23.02
C THR A 26 -2.07 14.97 23.95
N ALA A 27 -2.79 13.87 23.67
CA ALA A 27 -3.86 13.40 24.55
C ALA A 27 -3.37 13.01 25.96
N LYS A 28 -2.07 12.75 26.13
CA LYS A 28 -1.45 12.38 27.42
C LYS A 28 -0.85 13.56 28.20
N GLU A 29 -0.51 14.69 27.57
CA GLU A 29 0.08 15.83 28.28
C GLU A 29 -0.97 16.69 29.02
N THR A 30 -2.23 16.67 28.60
CA THR A 30 -3.26 17.59 29.11
C THR A 30 -3.96 17.10 30.39
N ASN A 31 -3.63 15.93 30.95
CA ASN A 31 -4.28 15.45 32.18
C ASN A 31 -3.33 14.70 33.13
N PRO A 32 -2.66 15.39 34.07
CA PRO A 32 -1.77 14.78 35.06
C PRO A 32 -2.50 14.01 36.18
N GLN A 33 -3.83 14.04 36.24
CA GLN A 33 -4.61 13.46 37.33
C GLN A 33 -5.90 12.83 36.85
N THR A 34 -5.85 11.62 36.30
CA THR A 34 -6.94 10.65 36.50
C THR A 34 -6.45 9.23 36.24
N ASP A 35 -6.46 8.46 37.33
CA ASP A 35 -6.61 7.01 37.44
C ASP A 35 -5.68 6.03 36.72
N ARG A 36 -5.09 5.18 37.58
CA ARG A 36 -4.52 3.85 37.31
C ARG A 36 -5.55 2.90 36.67
N SER A 37 -6.00 3.20 35.46
CA SER A 37 -6.67 2.24 34.60
C SER A 37 -5.64 1.74 33.58
N THR A 38 -5.54 0.43 33.45
CA THR A 38 -4.73 -0.26 32.43
C THR A 38 -4.83 0.48 31.09
N PRO A 39 -3.70 0.82 30.43
CA PRO A 39 -3.75 1.55 29.17
C PRO A 39 -4.56 0.71 28.16
N MET A 40 -5.76 1.18 27.81
CA MET A 40 -6.52 0.57 26.73
C MET A 40 -5.65 0.63 25.47
N PRO A 41 -5.43 -0.50 24.78
CA PRO A 41 -4.69 -0.50 23.52
C PRO A 41 -5.41 0.42 22.53
N LEU A 42 -4.70 1.42 22.00
CA LEU A 42 -5.21 2.25 20.91
C LEU A 42 -5.51 1.34 19.70
N PRO A 43 -6.58 1.61 18.95
CA PRO A 43 -6.94 0.78 17.80
C PRO A 43 -5.79 0.77 16.78
N PRO A 44 -5.44 -0.40 16.22
CA PRO A 44 -4.41 -0.49 15.21
C PRO A 44 -4.84 0.28 13.95
N ARG A 45 -3.89 0.98 13.33
CA ARG A 45 -4.13 1.77 12.12
C ARG A 45 -3.39 1.16 10.93
N HIS A 46 -3.94 1.30 9.74
CA HIS A 46 -3.43 0.66 8.53
C HIS A 46 -3.28 1.69 7.42
N LEU A 47 -2.07 1.81 6.86
CA LEU A 47 -1.81 2.60 5.66
C LEU A 47 -1.53 1.66 4.49
N ASN A 48 -2.29 1.81 3.41
CA ASN A 48 -2.26 0.86 2.31
C ASN A 48 -1.97 1.55 0.96
N PRO A 49 -0.70 1.86 0.61
CA PRO A 49 -0.36 2.34 -0.72
C PRO A 49 -0.66 1.28 -1.79
N THR A 50 -1.23 1.71 -2.90
CA THR A 50 -1.57 0.83 -4.03
C THR A 50 -0.51 0.96 -5.12
N GLY A 51 -0.05 -0.17 -5.66
CA GLY A 51 0.87 -0.21 -6.80
C GLY A 51 0.59 -1.39 -7.73
N PRO A 52 1.01 -1.38 -8.99
CA PRO A 52 0.86 -2.49 -9.93
C PRO A 52 1.90 -3.60 -9.70
N PHE A 53 1.71 -4.77 -10.32
CA PHE A 53 2.75 -5.80 -10.44
C PHE A 53 4.06 -5.28 -11.08
N ALA A 54 3.94 -4.29 -11.97
CA ALA A 54 5.06 -3.61 -12.61
C ALA A 54 6.02 -2.91 -11.62
N SER A 55 5.71 -2.88 -10.32
CA SER A 55 6.61 -2.48 -9.22
C SER A 55 7.75 -3.47 -8.97
N PHE A 56 7.60 -4.74 -9.39
CA PHE A 56 8.61 -5.79 -9.21
C PHE A 56 9.45 -6.02 -10.46
N TYR A 57 8.78 -6.03 -11.61
CA TYR A 57 9.40 -6.31 -12.89
C TYR A 57 9.09 -5.18 -13.86
N SER A 58 10.14 -4.59 -14.44
CA SER A 58 9.94 -3.64 -15.53
C SER A 58 9.73 -4.40 -16.83
N LEU A 59 8.63 -4.10 -17.51
CA LEU A 59 8.35 -4.58 -18.85
C LEU A 59 8.72 -3.52 -19.88
N ALA A 60 9.11 -3.95 -21.07
CA ALA A 60 9.37 -3.04 -22.18
C ALA A 60 8.14 -2.16 -22.45
N GLY A 61 8.34 -0.85 -22.53
CA GLY A 61 7.27 0.13 -22.70
C GLY A 61 6.67 0.68 -21.40
N PHE A 62 6.98 0.09 -20.23
CA PHE A 62 6.50 0.56 -18.92
C PHE A 62 7.55 1.23 -18.05
N THR A 63 8.79 1.37 -18.51
CA THR A 63 9.93 1.84 -17.70
C THR A 63 9.63 3.05 -16.79
N PRO A 64 9.10 4.20 -17.27
CA PRO A 64 8.81 5.34 -16.39
C PRO A 64 7.69 5.05 -15.37
N TYR A 65 6.74 4.18 -15.73
CA TYR A 65 5.67 3.73 -14.86
C TYR A 65 6.20 2.75 -13.80
N SER A 66 6.90 1.70 -14.21
CA SER A 66 7.55 0.71 -13.33
C SER A 66 8.49 1.36 -12.31
N HIS A 67 9.33 2.31 -12.71
CA HIS A 67 10.26 2.96 -11.79
C HIS A 67 9.54 3.72 -10.67
N SER A 68 8.49 4.48 -11.01
CA SER A 68 7.72 5.21 -9.99
C SER A 68 7.02 4.28 -9.00
N ASN A 69 6.52 3.15 -9.48
CA ASN A 69 5.82 2.17 -8.66
C ASN A 69 6.78 1.30 -7.83
N ALA A 70 7.96 0.98 -8.36
CA ALA A 70 9.04 0.36 -7.59
C ALA A 70 9.50 1.27 -6.42
N ALA A 71 9.55 2.59 -6.64
CA ALA A 71 9.86 3.55 -5.59
C ALA A 71 8.77 3.59 -4.51
N ILE A 72 7.47 3.56 -4.88
CA ILE A 72 6.35 3.46 -3.92
C ILE A 72 6.46 2.19 -3.09
N ARG A 73 6.75 1.06 -3.74
CA ARG A 73 6.91 -0.21 -3.05
C ARG A 73 8.08 -0.19 -2.07
N THR A 74 9.22 0.35 -2.47
CA THR A 74 10.41 0.51 -1.60
C THR A 74 10.10 1.42 -0.41
N LEU A 75 9.32 2.49 -0.64
CA LEU A 75 8.83 3.38 0.42
C LEU A 75 7.95 2.60 1.42
N SER A 76 6.97 1.83 0.94
CA SER A 76 6.10 1.02 1.81
C SER A 76 6.90 0.01 2.64
N ASP A 77 7.84 -0.71 2.02
CA ASP A 77 8.70 -1.69 2.70
C ASP A 77 9.52 -1.02 3.82
N SER A 78 10.09 0.15 3.53
CA SER A 78 10.87 0.93 4.52
C SER A 78 9.98 1.41 5.68
N LEU A 79 8.81 1.98 5.37
CA LEU A 79 7.88 2.47 6.38
C LEU A 79 7.31 1.36 7.26
N SER A 80 7.08 0.17 6.70
CA SER A 80 6.62 -0.99 7.46
C SER A 80 7.65 -1.45 8.48
N GLN A 81 8.92 -1.48 8.10
CA GLN A 81 10.04 -1.81 8.99
C GLN A 81 10.21 -0.75 10.09
N GLU A 82 10.21 0.53 9.71
CA GLU A 82 10.30 1.64 10.67
C GLU A 82 9.14 1.61 11.66
N MET A 83 7.93 1.37 11.18
CA MET A 83 6.75 1.36 12.04
C MET A 83 6.69 0.12 12.95
N SER A 84 7.19 -1.02 12.48
CA SER A 84 7.39 -2.21 13.32
C SER A 84 8.40 -1.94 14.44
N LEU A 85 9.50 -1.24 14.14
CA LEU A 85 10.47 -0.81 15.14
C LEU A 85 9.86 0.21 16.11
N CYS A 86 9.08 1.17 15.61
CA CYS A 86 8.40 2.17 16.45
C CYS A 86 7.40 1.51 17.39
N ALA A 87 6.63 0.52 16.93
CA ALA A 87 5.70 -0.23 17.75
C ALA A 87 6.39 -1.04 18.86
N ALA A 88 7.60 -1.56 18.58
CA ALA A 88 8.40 -2.27 19.58
C ALA A 88 9.04 -1.31 20.61
N ALA A 89 9.52 -0.14 20.17
CA ALA A 89 10.18 0.85 21.02
C ALA A 89 9.19 1.69 21.86
N HIS A 90 7.99 1.96 21.32
CA HIS A 90 7.01 2.87 21.92
C HIS A 90 5.66 2.18 22.11
N LEU A 91 5.55 1.38 23.17
CA LEU A 91 4.32 0.65 23.53
C LEU A 91 3.09 1.55 23.81
N TYR A 92 3.32 2.85 23.97
CA TYR A 92 2.29 3.83 24.28
C TYR A 92 1.70 4.54 23.05
N LEU A 93 2.30 4.34 21.86
CA LEU A 93 1.80 4.86 20.59
C LEU A 93 0.89 3.84 19.91
N PRO A 94 -0.03 4.27 19.02
CA PRO A 94 -0.84 3.34 18.25
C PRO A 94 0.05 2.48 17.36
N ARG A 95 -0.25 1.17 17.31
CA ARG A 95 0.39 0.28 16.34
C ARG A 95 -0.13 0.62 14.95
N VAL A 96 0.75 1.16 14.11
CA VAL A 96 0.45 1.40 12.70
C VAL A 96 1.07 0.28 11.87
N ARG A 97 0.34 -0.25 10.90
CA ARG A 97 0.85 -1.21 9.91
C ARG A 97 0.80 -0.59 8.52
N VAL A 98 1.81 -0.88 7.72
CA VAL A 98 1.89 -0.45 6.33
C VAL A 98 1.78 -1.69 5.46
N HIS A 99 0.86 -1.69 4.51
CA HIS A 99 0.63 -2.78 3.57
C HIS A 99 0.74 -2.25 2.15
N THR A 100 1.34 -2.99 1.22
CA THR A 100 1.29 -2.63 -0.19
C THR A 100 0.24 -3.48 -0.89
N VAL A 101 -0.79 -2.84 -1.45
CA VAL A 101 -1.82 -3.54 -2.21
C VAL A 101 -1.46 -3.52 -3.69
N LEU A 102 -1.41 -4.71 -4.29
CA LEU A 102 -1.06 -4.97 -5.67
C LEU A 102 -2.28 -5.53 -6.40
N PRO A 103 -3.20 -4.66 -6.87
CA PRO A 103 -4.38 -5.11 -7.56
C PRO A 103 -4.01 -5.77 -8.90
N ALA A 104 -4.78 -6.78 -9.27
CA ALA A 104 -4.87 -7.30 -10.63
C ALA A 104 -5.40 -6.22 -11.57
N THR A 105 -5.22 -6.41 -12.87
CA THR A 105 -5.89 -5.59 -13.86
C THR A 105 -7.41 -5.65 -13.62
N MET A 106 -8.01 -4.48 -13.46
CA MET A 106 -9.46 -4.30 -13.42
C MET A 106 -9.82 -3.42 -14.60
N PRO A 107 -10.93 -3.66 -15.29
CA PRO A 107 -11.33 -2.80 -16.40
C PRO A 107 -11.79 -1.46 -15.81
N PRO A 108 -11.05 -0.35 -15.99
CA PRO A 108 -11.54 0.96 -15.59
C PRO A 108 -12.33 1.54 -16.76
N TRP A 109 -13.12 2.57 -16.48
CA TRP A 109 -13.65 3.46 -17.51
C TRP A 109 -12.55 4.08 -18.39
N SER A 110 -11.31 4.11 -17.90
CA SER A 110 -10.12 4.61 -18.58
C SER A 110 -9.31 3.53 -19.34
N LEU A 111 -9.70 2.24 -19.32
CA LEU A 111 -8.91 1.20 -20.03
C LEU A 111 -8.83 1.50 -21.52
N GLU A 112 -9.95 1.99 -22.07
CA GLU A 112 -10.11 2.25 -23.50
C GLU A 112 -9.20 3.39 -23.94
N ASP A 113 -9.17 4.49 -23.18
CA ASP A 113 -8.28 5.62 -23.46
C ASP A 113 -6.80 5.26 -23.27
N GLU A 114 -6.48 4.49 -22.24
CA GLU A 114 -5.11 4.00 -22.00
C GLU A 114 -4.67 3.03 -23.12
N SER A 115 -5.56 2.15 -23.56
CA SER A 115 -5.27 1.16 -24.62
C SER A 115 -5.06 1.80 -25.99
N ARG A 116 -5.61 2.99 -26.24
CA ARG A 116 -5.40 3.74 -27.49
C ARG A 116 -3.96 4.23 -27.66
N VAL A 117 -3.26 4.50 -26.56
CA VAL A 117 -1.86 4.97 -26.57
C VAL A 117 -0.84 3.86 -26.33
N LYS A 118 -1.28 2.65 -25.93
CA LYS A 118 -0.42 1.47 -25.79
C LYS A 118 0.08 0.98 -27.15
N THR A 119 1.38 0.67 -27.20
CA THR A 119 1.97 -0.03 -28.36
C THR A 119 1.45 -1.47 -28.44
N ASP A 120 1.53 -2.09 -29.62
CA ASP A 120 1.07 -3.46 -29.82
C ASP A 120 1.83 -4.47 -28.95
N LEU A 121 3.14 -4.21 -28.72
CA LEU A 121 3.92 -4.99 -27.76
C LEU A 121 3.31 -4.92 -26.35
N THR A 122 2.99 -3.73 -25.89
CA THR A 122 2.40 -3.51 -24.57
C THR A 122 1.06 -4.23 -24.41
N LYS A 123 0.20 -4.21 -25.45
CA LYS A 123 -1.08 -4.94 -25.46
C LYS A 123 -0.86 -6.44 -25.38
N SER A 124 0.07 -7.00 -26.17
CA SER A 124 0.37 -8.44 -26.17
C SER A 124 0.90 -8.95 -24.83
N LEU A 125 1.57 -8.09 -24.05
CA LEU A 125 2.04 -8.42 -22.70
C LEU A 125 0.91 -8.48 -21.67
N GLU A 126 -0.16 -7.70 -21.89
CA GLU A 126 -1.32 -7.62 -20.99
C GLU A 126 -2.40 -8.67 -21.29
N GLU A 127 -2.42 -9.26 -22.49
CA GLU A 127 -3.41 -10.28 -22.91
C GLU A 127 -3.49 -11.49 -21.98
N TRP A 128 -2.40 -11.80 -21.27
CA TRP A 128 -2.31 -12.93 -20.37
C TRP A 128 -2.69 -12.61 -18.93
N ASP A 129 -2.95 -11.34 -18.60
CA ASP A 129 -3.36 -10.95 -17.26
C ASP A 129 -4.83 -11.27 -17.01
N HIS A 130 -5.11 -11.86 -15.85
CA HIS A 130 -6.47 -12.22 -15.48
C HIS A 130 -7.19 -10.99 -14.94
N VAL A 131 -8.14 -10.49 -15.74
CA VAL A 131 -8.92 -9.30 -15.40
C VAL A 131 -9.94 -9.62 -14.31
N LEU A 132 -9.86 -8.93 -13.17
CA LEU A 132 -10.81 -9.05 -12.06
C LEU A 132 -11.85 -7.93 -12.09
N THR A 133 -13.04 -8.20 -11.55
CA THR A 133 -14.00 -7.14 -11.26
C THR A 133 -13.50 -6.28 -10.08
N GLN A 134 -13.93 -5.02 -10.03
CA GLN A 134 -13.58 -4.12 -8.92
C GLN A 134 -13.98 -4.70 -7.56
N GLN A 135 -15.16 -5.31 -7.49
CA GLN A 135 -15.68 -5.94 -6.27
C GLN A 135 -14.82 -7.14 -5.85
N GLU A 136 -14.44 -7.99 -6.79
CA GLU A 136 -13.58 -9.16 -6.51
C GLU A 136 -12.19 -8.72 -6.05
N CYS A 137 -11.62 -7.70 -6.69
CA CYS A 137 -10.32 -7.15 -6.29
C CYS A 137 -10.39 -6.55 -4.88
N ALA A 138 -11.45 -5.82 -4.54
CA ALA A 138 -11.65 -5.26 -3.20
C ALA A 138 -11.82 -6.34 -2.12
N TRP A 139 -12.56 -7.42 -2.44
CA TRP A 139 -12.73 -8.56 -1.55
C TRP A 139 -11.39 -9.25 -1.27
N ARG A 140 -10.61 -9.55 -2.32
CA ARG A 140 -9.28 -10.17 -2.17
C ARG A 140 -8.30 -9.27 -1.43
N ALA A 141 -8.33 -7.97 -1.67
CA ALA A 141 -7.49 -7.03 -0.95
C ALA A 141 -7.83 -7.00 0.54
N THR A 142 -9.12 -6.95 0.89
CA THR A 142 -9.58 -7.02 2.28
C THR A 142 -9.13 -8.31 2.95
N ALA A 143 -9.32 -9.46 2.29
CA ALA A 143 -8.90 -10.76 2.82
C ALA A 143 -7.39 -10.83 3.10
N GLY A 144 -6.55 -10.27 2.22
CA GLY A 144 -5.09 -10.20 2.45
C GLY A 144 -4.70 -9.25 3.59
N LEU A 145 -5.40 -8.13 3.74
CA LEU A 145 -5.20 -7.22 4.87
C LEU A 145 -5.58 -7.88 6.21
N GLU A 146 -6.68 -8.64 6.23
CA GLU A 146 -7.14 -9.40 7.40
C GLU A 146 -6.21 -10.56 7.78
N SER A 147 -5.61 -11.23 6.79
CA SER A 147 -4.60 -12.26 7.03
C SER A 147 -3.25 -11.70 7.51
N GLY A 148 -3.08 -10.37 7.45
CA GLY A 148 -1.87 -9.68 7.88
C GLY A 148 -0.74 -9.71 6.87
N GLU A 149 -1.03 -9.95 5.58
CA GLU A 149 -0.04 -9.88 4.50
C GLU A 149 0.50 -8.45 4.36
N GLU A 150 1.81 -8.30 4.30
CA GLU A 150 2.47 -7.00 4.04
C GLU A 150 2.41 -6.62 2.56
N LEU A 151 2.51 -7.62 1.68
CA LEU A 151 2.34 -7.50 0.24
C LEU A 151 1.03 -8.20 -0.15
N VAL A 152 -0.04 -7.43 -0.31
CA VAL A 152 -1.38 -7.93 -0.61
C VAL A 152 -1.57 -8.00 -2.12
N MET A 153 -1.55 -9.19 -2.69
CA MET A 153 -1.69 -9.40 -4.14
C MET A 153 -3.06 -10.00 -4.46
N THR A 154 -3.84 -9.36 -5.33
CA THR A 154 -5.18 -9.87 -5.66
C THR A 154 -5.19 -10.84 -6.85
N SER A 155 -4.12 -10.83 -7.65
CA SER A 155 -3.91 -11.78 -8.76
C SER A 155 -3.20 -13.05 -8.30
N THR A 156 -3.76 -14.22 -8.65
CA THR A 156 -3.19 -15.53 -8.30
C THR A 156 -1.84 -15.78 -8.97
N ILE A 157 -1.66 -15.36 -10.22
CA ILE A 157 -0.39 -15.55 -10.93
C ILE A 157 0.71 -14.70 -10.29
N VAL A 158 0.37 -13.47 -9.88
CA VAL A 158 1.30 -12.59 -9.17
C VAL A 158 1.71 -13.21 -7.84
N ARG A 159 0.76 -13.74 -7.05
CA ARG A 159 1.07 -14.47 -5.82
C ARG A 159 2.02 -15.64 -6.05
N LEU A 160 1.80 -16.42 -7.11
CA LEU A 160 2.65 -17.56 -7.45
C LEU A 160 4.08 -17.13 -7.79
N VAL A 161 4.24 -16.15 -8.67
CA VAL A 161 5.55 -15.58 -9.09
C VAL A 161 6.35 -15.06 -7.90
N MET A 162 5.67 -14.68 -6.83
CA MET A 162 6.29 -14.07 -5.64
C MET A 162 6.58 -15.09 -4.54
N SER A 163 6.02 -16.30 -4.67
CA SER A 163 6.20 -17.40 -3.74
C SER A 163 7.26 -18.43 -4.17
N SER A 164 7.75 -18.34 -5.42
CA SER A 164 8.82 -19.17 -5.99
C SER A 164 10.20 -18.61 -5.70
#